data_AF-A0A9Q7TJF5-F1
#
_entry.id   AF-A0A9Q7TJF5-F1
#
_cell.length_a   1.000
_cell.length_b   1.000
_cell.length_c   1.000
_cell.angle_alpha   90.00
_cell.angle_beta   90.00
_cell.angle_gamma   90.00
#
_symmetry.space_group_name_H-M   'P 1'
#
loop_
_entity.id
_entity.type
_entity.pdbx_description
1 polymer ?
#
loop_
_entity_poly.entity_id
_entity_poly.type
_entity_poly.pdbx_seq_one_letter_code
_entity_poly.pdbx_strand_id
1 'polypeptide(L)'
;MTQFQPVNPKPFLQLQTGKPVLVRLKWGMEYKGFLVSTDSYMNLQLANTEEFQEGKSNGMLGEVFIRCNNVLYLRELPDESA
;
A
#
# COMPACT_ATOMS: atom_id res chain seq x y z
N MET A 1 -16.66 -2.65 -25.80
CA MET A 1 -15.87 -1.60 -25.13
C MET A 1 -16.11 -1.75 -23.64
N THR A 2 -15.08 -2.07 -22.86
CA THR A 2 -15.21 -2.18 -21.39
C THR A 2 -15.44 -0.77 -20.86
N GLN A 3 -16.63 -0.53 -20.33
CA GLN A 3 -17.02 0.77 -19.79
C GLN A 3 -16.14 1.07 -18.57
N PHE A 4 -15.36 2.15 -18.62
CA PHE A 4 -14.60 2.62 -17.46
C PHE A 4 -15.60 2.98 -16.36
N GLN A 5 -15.68 2.15 -15.33
CA GLN A 5 -16.39 2.48 -14.11
C GLN A 5 -15.40 3.16 -13.16
N PRO A 6 -15.52 4.48 -12.93
CA PRO A 6 -14.66 5.14 -11.96
C PRO A 6 -14.89 4.52 -10.58
N VAL A 7 -13.86 3.87 -10.05
CA VAL A 7 -13.89 3.32 -8.69
C VAL A 7 -13.54 4.44 -7.72
N ASN A 8 -14.43 4.67 -6.76
CA ASN A 8 -14.16 5.65 -5.70
C ASN A 8 -12.96 5.17 -4.85
N PRO A 9 -12.05 6.08 -4.42
CA PRO A 9 -10.85 5.69 -3.68
C PRO A 9 -11.12 4.94 -2.36
N LYS A 10 -12.20 5.28 -1.65
CA LYS A 10 -12.56 4.61 -0.39
C LYS A 10 -12.93 3.13 -0.61
N PRO A 11 -13.89 2.78 -1.50
CA PRO A 11 -14.12 1.39 -1.89
C PRO A 11 -12.88 0.68 -2.39
N PHE A 12 -12.02 1.36 -3.17
CA PHE A 12 -10.77 0.77 -3.63
C PHE A 12 -9.89 0.34 -2.46
N LEU A 13 -9.63 1.20 -1.47
CA LEU A 13 -8.81 0.87 -0.30
C LEU A 13 -9.40 -0.27 0.54
N GLN A 14 -10.73 -0.33 0.66
CA GLN A 14 -11.41 -1.43 1.33
C GLN A 14 -11.19 -2.77 0.61
N LEU A 15 -11.22 -2.78 -0.73
CA LEU A 15 -10.92 -3.98 -1.52
C LEU A 15 -9.47 -4.44 -1.43
N GLN A 16 -8.54 -3.53 -1.09
CA GLN A 16 -7.12 -3.83 -0.90
C GLN A 16 -6.81 -4.32 0.51
N THR A 17 -7.75 -4.22 1.46
CA THR A 17 -7.53 -4.69 2.83
C THR A 17 -7.36 -6.21 2.85
N GLY A 18 -6.32 -6.69 3.52
CA GLY A 18 -5.89 -8.09 3.56
C GLY A 18 -4.96 -8.51 2.43
N LYS A 19 -4.69 -7.63 1.45
CA LYS A 19 -3.84 -7.95 0.29
C LYS A 19 -2.42 -7.40 0.43
N PRO A 20 -1.43 -8.02 -0.26
CA PRO A 20 -0.11 -7.43 -0.39
C PRO A 20 -0.18 -6.16 -1.25
N VAL A 21 0.37 -5.07 -0.74
CA VAL A 21 0.38 -3.76 -1.40
C VAL A 21 1.78 -3.17 -1.41
N LEU A 22 2.03 -2.32 -2.40
CA LEU A 22 3.15 -1.40 -2.43
C LEU A 22 2.64 0.02 -2.22
N VAL A 23 3.18 0.69 -1.20
CA VAL A 23 2.92 2.09 -0.89
C VAL A 23 4.17 2.90 -1.18
N ARG A 24 4.08 3.85 -2.12
CA ARG A 24 5.18 4.78 -2.40
C ARG A 24 4.93 6.09 -1.67
N LEU A 25 5.93 6.58 -0.96
CA LEU A 25 5.92 7.90 -0.35
C LEU A 25 6.38 8.98 -1.32
N LYS A 26 5.99 10.23 -1.03
CA LYS A 26 6.36 11.42 -1.83
C LYS A 26 7.88 11.59 -2.03
N TRP A 27 8.67 11.08 -1.09
CA TRP A 27 10.13 11.21 -1.06
C TRP A 27 10.87 10.02 -1.66
N GLY A 28 10.16 9.09 -2.32
CA GLY A 28 10.76 7.99 -3.07
C GLY A 28 10.97 6.69 -2.28
N MET A 29 10.74 6.70 -0.96
CA MET A 29 10.68 5.47 -0.15
C MET A 29 9.45 4.64 -0.53
N GLU A 30 9.62 3.33 -0.58
CA GLU A 30 8.58 2.37 -0.90
C GLU A 30 8.43 1.36 0.24
N TYR A 31 7.20 1.05 0.61
CA TYR A 31 6.88 0.04 1.62
C TYR A 31 6.08 -1.06 0.94
N LYS A 32 6.53 -2.30 1.09
CA LYS A 32 5.80 -3.49 0.65
C LYS A 32 5.32 -4.24 1.89
N GLY A 33 4.04 -4.56 1.97
CA GLY A 33 3.47 -5.27 3.11
C GLY A 33 1.99 -5.57 2.90
N PHE A 34 1.36 -6.18 3.89
CA PHE A 34 -0.08 -6.46 3.86
C PHE A 34 -0.87 -5.29 4.41
N LEU A 35 -1.87 -4.80 3.66
CA LEU A 35 -2.75 -3.75 4.16
C LEU A 35 -3.70 -4.30 5.22
N VAL A 36 -3.50 -3.93 6.49
CA VAL A 36 -4.31 -4.41 7.61
C VAL A 36 -5.60 -3.61 7.76
N SER A 37 -5.48 -2.29 7.73
CA SER A 37 -6.61 -1.38 7.90
C SER A 37 -6.34 -0.01 7.32
N THR A 38 -7.42 0.74 7.09
CA THR A 38 -7.39 2.15 6.68
C THR A 38 -8.45 2.94 7.43
N ASP A 39 -8.23 4.23 7.64
CA ASP A 39 -9.22 5.13 8.25
C ASP A 39 -9.88 6.08 7.23
N SER A 40 -10.76 6.97 7.73
CA SER A 40 -11.46 7.96 6.89
C SER A 40 -10.54 8.99 6.22
N TYR A 41 -9.32 9.17 6.76
CA TYR A 41 -8.29 10.06 6.21
C TYR A 41 -7.32 9.32 5.30
N MET A 42 -7.50 8.01 5.08
CA MET A 42 -6.62 7.15 4.30
C MET A 42 -5.23 6.99 4.94
N ASN A 43 -5.14 7.04 6.27
CA ASN A 43 -3.97 6.50 6.96
C ASN A 43 -3.94 4.98 6.78
N LEU A 44 -2.75 4.41 6.69
CA LEU A 44 -2.55 3.00 6.33
C LEU A 44 -1.85 2.26 7.48
N GLN A 45 -2.38 1.11 7.86
CA GLN A 45 -1.68 0.14 8.71
C GLN A 45 -1.20 -1.01 7.84
N LEU A 46 0.12 -1.26 7.84
CA LEU A 46 0.74 -2.35 7.12
C LEU A 46 1.33 -3.38 8.10
N ALA A 47 1.20 -4.66 7.77
CA ALA A 47 1.86 -5.76 8.47
C ALA A 47 2.90 -6.44 7.58
N ASN A 48 3.89 -7.10 8.20
CA ASN A 48 5.02 -7.75 7.53
C ASN A 48 5.68 -6.83 6.48
N THR A 49 5.90 -5.58 6.87
CA THR A 49 6.36 -4.52 5.99
C THR A 49 7.86 -4.60 5.78
N GLU A 50 8.29 -4.49 4.54
CA GLU A 50 9.68 -4.34 4.12
C GLU A 50 9.86 -2.96 3.47
N GLU A 51 10.93 -2.26 3.84
CA GLU A 51 11.26 -0.96 3.28
C GLU A 51 12.18 -1.11 2.07
N PHE A 52 11.88 -0.36 1.01
CA PHE A 52 12.67 -0.25 -0.20
C PHE A 52 13.08 1.20 -0.45
N GLN A 53 14.35 1.39 -0.78
CA GLN A 53 14.90 2.66 -1.22
C GLN A 53 15.72 2.42 -2.50
N GLU A 54 15.41 3.16 -3.57
CA GLU A 54 16.08 3.02 -4.87
C GLU A 54 16.09 1.57 -5.41
N GLY A 55 15.03 0.81 -5.13
CA GLY A 55 14.87 -0.59 -5.55
C GLY A 55 15.65 -1.61 -4.71
N LYS A 56 16.38 -1.17 -3.67
CA LYS A 56 17.05 -2.06 -2.71
C LYS A 56 16.21 -2.20 -1.44
N SER A 57 16.14 -3.42 -0.92
CA SER A 57 15.54 -3.65 0.40
C SER A 57 16.48 -3.12 1.48
N ASN A 58 15.94 -2.28 2.36
CA ASN A 58 16.58 -1.81 3.59
C ASN A 58 16.29 -2.74 4.79
N GLY A 59 15.43 -3.75 4.60
CA GLY A 59 15.08 -4.75 5.61
C GLY A 59 13.62 -4.72 6.06
N MET A 60 13.29 -5.67 6.93
CA MET A 60 11.96 -5.83 7.51
C MET A 60 11.73 -4.86 8.67
N LEU A 61 10.59 -4.17 8.62
CA LEU A 61 10.08 -3.29 9.66
C LEU A 61 8.96 -3.93 10.48
N GLY A 62 8.28 -4.94 9.94
CA GLY A 62 7.15 -5.59 10.62
C GLY A 62 5.87 -4.75 10.51
N GLU A 63 5.32 -4.30 11.64
CA GLU A 63 4.11 -3.48 11.64
C GLU A 63 4.44 -1.99 11.48
N VAL A 64 3.81 -1.34 10.50
CA VAL A 64 4.09 0.06 10.14
C VAL A 64 2.78 0.83 10.00
N PHE A 65 2.74 2.03 10.57
CA PHE A 65 1.67 3.00 10.39
C PHE A 65 2.14 4.15 9.49
N ILE A 66 1.44 4.37 8.38
CA ILE A 66 1.77 5.42 7.40
C ILE A 66 0.68 6.50 7.41
N ARG A 67 1.10 7.74 7.66
CA ARG A 67 0.21 8.91 7.58
C ARG A 67 -0.11 9.26 6.13
N CYS A 68 -1.39 9.49 5.85
CA CYS A 68 -1.92 9.69 4.49
C CYS A 68 -1.23 10.83 3.71
N ASN A 69 -0.83 11.91 4.38
CA ASN A 69 -0.23 13.08 3.73
C ASN A 69 1.18 12.80 3.16
N ASN A 70 1.83 11.69 3.54
CA ASN A 70 3.11 11.27 2.99
C ASN A 70 2.99 10.28 1.83
N VAL A 71 1.81 9.70 1.62
CA VAL A 71 1.54 8.72 0.56
C VAL A 71 1.46 9.45 -0.78
N LEU A 72 2.13 8.89 -1.80
CA LEU A 72 2.02 9.30 -3.19
C LEU A 72 1.02 8.41 -3.93
N TYR A 73 1.18 7.10 -3.84
CA TYR A 73 0.21 6.13 -4.36
C TYR A 73 0.31 4.78 -3.62
N LEU A 74 -0.75 3.99 -3.79
CA LEU A 74 -0.82 2.58 -3.38
C LEU A 74 -1.17 1.73 -4.62
N ARG A 75 -0.57 0.55 -4.72
CA ARG A 75 -0.96 -0.47 -5.71
C ARG A 75 -0.99 -1.86 -5.09
N GLU A 76 -1.87 -2.71 -5.60
CA GLU A 76 -1.87 -4.15 -5.33
C GLU A 76 -0.58 -4.76 -5.88
N LEU A 77 0.06 -5.63 -5.11
CA LEU A 77 1.13 -6.49 -5.62
C LEU A 77 0.52 -7.83 -6.04
N PRO A 78 0.97 -8.44 -7.14
CA PRO A 78 0.60 -9.81 -7.46
C PRO A 78 1.10 -10.74 -6.35
N ASP A 79 0.27 -11.70 -5.94
CA ASP A 79 0.70 -12.77 -5.05
C ASP A 79 1.78 -13.59 -5.75
N GLU A 80 3.03 -13.52 -5.28
CA GLU A 80 4.15 -14.34 -5.81
C GLU A 80 4.08 -15.82 -5.36
N SER A 81 2.96 -16.24 -4.76
CA SER A 81 2.67 -17.63 -4.38
C SER A 81 1.87 -18.41 -5.44
N ALA A 82 1.99 -18.05 -6.72
CA ALA A 82 1.42 -18.76 -7.86
C ALA A 82 2.49 -19.54 -8.65
#